data_AF-A0A6B3C0P9-F1
#
_entry.id   AF-A0A6B3C0P9-F1
#
_cell.length_a   1.000
_cell.length_b   1.000
_cell.length_c   1.000
_cell.angle_alpha   90.00
_cell.angle_beta   90.00
_cell.angle_gamma   90.00
#
_symmetry.space_group_name_H-M   'P 1'
#
loop_
_entity.id
_entity.type
_entity.pdbx_description
1 polymer ?
#
loop_
_entity_poly.entity_id
_entity_poly.type
_entity_poly.pdbx_seq_one_letter_code
_entity_poly.pdbx_strand_id
1 'polypeptide(L)'
;MSRRPESERSDWTDLDLLTREEAHGRLLTEIAETDVRLAELGADDEAEAERELLQRRLRALREAAEDLTNPTNPTDLTDHSKN
;
A
#
# COMPACT_ATOMS: atom_id res chain seq x y z
N MET A 1 -24.65 9.68 35.19
CA MET A 1 -24.98 9.84 33.76
C MET A 1 -23.93 9.11 32.95
N SER A 2 -24.36 8.08 32.23
CA SER A 2 -23.54 7.07 31.60
C SER A 2 -22.65 7.63 30.48
N ARG A 3 -21.34 7.35 30.56
CA ARG A 3 -20.43 7.46 29.41
C ARG A 3 -20.96 6.53 28.31
N ARG A 4 -21.14 7.04 27.08
CA ARG A 4 -21.42 6.21 25.90
C ARG A 4 -20.29 5.20 25.68
N PRO A 5 -20.59 4.01 25.12
CA PRO A 5 -19.77 2.81 25.26
C PRO A 5 -18.51 2.86 24.39
N GLU A 6 -17.36 2.53 24.98
CA GLU A 6 -16.09 2.33 24.25
C GLU A 6 -16.18 1.14 23.26
N SER A 7 -17.13 0.22 23.44
CA SER A 7 -17.36 -0.95 22.57
C SER A 7 -17.60 -0.59 21.11
N GLU A 8 -18.47 0.37 20.81
CA GLU A 8 -18.82 0.69 19.43
C GLU A 8 -17.62 1.27 18.65
N ARG A 9 -16.67 1.94 19.33
CA ARG A 9 -15.44 2.44 18.69
C ARG A 9 -14.40 1.33 18.49
N SER A 10 -14.34 0.35 19.39
CA SER A 10 -13.45 -0.81 19.25
C SER A 10 -13.84 -1.63 18.02
N ASP A 11 -15.12 -1.99 17.90
CA ASP A 11 -15.59 -2.89 16.83
C ASP A 11 -15.31 -2.34 15.42
N TRP A 12 -15.50 -1.03 15.21
CA TRP A 12 -15.20 -0.37 13.93
C TRP A 12 -13.71 -0.20 13.67
N THR A 13 -12.90 -0.01 14.73
CA THR A 13 -11.44 0.11 14.62
C THR A 13 -10.82 -1.25 14.31
N ASP A 14 -11.29 -2.31 14.96
CA ASP A 14 -10.83 -3.67 14.74
C ASP A 14 -11.19 -4.16 13.33
N LEU A 15 -12.39 -3.83 12.84
CA LEU A 15 -12.80 -4.10 11.46
C LEU A 15 -11.93 -3.37 10.42
N ASP A 16 -11.57 -2.12 10.71
CA ASP A 16 -10.71 -1.32 9.83
C ASP A 16 -9.27 -1.85 9.82
N LEU A 17 -8.72 -2.27 10.97
CA LEU A 17 -7.44 -2.96 11.05
C LEU A 17 -7.43 -4.26 10.24
N LEU A 18 -8.48 -5.08 10.37
CA LEU A 18 -8.65 -6.30 9.57
C LEU A 18 -8.67 -5.99 8.06
N THR A 19 -9.39 -4.94 7.67
CA THR A 19 -9.46 -4.51 6.25
C THR A 19 -8.09 -4.03 5.74
N ARG A 20 -7.33 -3.32 6.57
CA ARG A 20 -5.95 -2.90 6.24
C ARG A 20 -5.00 -4.07 6.09
N GLU A 21 -5.10 -5.07 6.98
CA GLU A 21 -4.32 -6.32 6.88
C GLU A 21 -4.65 -7.09 5.59
N GLU A 22 -5.92 -7.21 5.23
CA GLU A 22 -6.36 -7.84 3.98
C GLU A 22 -5.84 -7.10 2.74
N ALA A 23 -5.96 -5.77 2.73
CA ALA A 23 -5.47 -4.94 1.64
C ALA A 23 -3.94 -5.06 1.50
N HIS A 24 -3.21 -5.03 2.61
CA HIS A 24 -1.77 -5.24 2.62
C HIS A 24 -1.39 -6.62 2.08
N GLY A 25 -2.09 -7.68 2.48
CA GLY A 25 -1.86 -9.03 1.95
C GLY A 25 -2.04 -9.13 0.43
N ARG A 26 -3.04 -8.43 -0.13
CA ARG A 26 -3.23 -8.35 -1.59
C ARG A 26 -2.09 -7.61 -2.28
N LEU A 27 -1.63 -6.49 -1.72
CA LEU A 27 -0.48 -5.75 -2.26
C LEU A 27 0.79 -6.60 -2.25
N LEU A 28 1.06 -7.35 -1.18
CA LEU A 28 2.22 -8.26 -1.12
C LEU A 28 2.15 -9.35 -2.20
N THR A 29 0.95 -9.87 -2.48
CA THR A 29 0.74 -10.87 -3.54
C THR A 29 1.08 -10.27 -4.90
N GLU A 30 0.54 -9.08 -5.21
CA GLU A 30 0.80 -8.37 -6.46
C GLU A 30 2.29 -7.98 -6.64
N ILE A 31 2.96 -7.58 -5.55
CA ILE A 31 4.40 -7.31 -5.53
C ILE A 31 5.16 -8.56 -5.95
N ALA A 32 4.85 -9.71 -5.34
CA ALA A 32 5.52 -10.97 -5.66
C ALA A 32 5.30 -11.37 -7.13
N GLU A 33 4.09 -11.25 -7.65
CA GLU A 33 3.77 -11.52 -9.06
C GLU A 33 4.54 -10.59 -10.00
N THR A 34 4.62 -9.29 -9.66
CA THR A 34 5.37 -8.30 -10.44
C THR A 34 6.88 -8.57 -10.42
N ASP A 35 7.45 -8.94 -9.27
CA ASP A 35 8.86 -9.32 -9.12
C ASP A 35 9.19 -10.56 -9.97
N VAL A 36 8.31 -11.59 -9.98
CA VAL A 36 8.47 -12.77 -10.84
C VAL A 36 8.45 -12.36 -12.31
N ARG A 37 7.49 -11.53 -12.73
CA ARG A 37 7.39 -11.06 -14.12
C ARG A 37 8.64 -10.29 -14.56
N LEU A 38 9.19 -9.46 -13.68
CA LEU A 38 10.46 -8.76 -13.92
C LEU A 38 11.65 -9.70 -14.07
N ALA A 39 11.70 -10.78 -13.28
CA ALA A 39 12.75 -11.79 -13.37
C ALA A 39 12.67 -12.62 -14.67
N GLU A 40 11.46 -12.82 -15.21
CA GLU A 40 11.24 -13.49 -16.48
C GLU A 40 11.60 -12.64 -17.70
N LEU A 41 11.59 -11.31 -17.56
CA LEU A 41 11.99 -10.39 -18.64
C LEU A 41 13.50 -10.49 -18.89
N GLY A 42 13.85 -10.90 -20.11
CA GLY A 42 15.22 -10.89 -20.63
C GLY A 42 15.80 -9.47 -20.74
N ALA A 43 17.12 -9.35 -20.82
CA ALA A 43 17.84 -8.07 -20.84
C ALA A 43 17.94 -7.44 -22.24
N ASP A 44 17.03 -7.78 -23.14
CA ASP A 44 17.04 -7.32 -24.52
C ASP A 44 16.37 -5.94 -24.64
N ASP A 45 16.79 -5.12 -25.60
CA ASP A 45 16.29 -3.75 -25.78
C ASP A 45 14.76 -3.67 -25.99
N GLU A 46 14.14 -4.72 -26.56
CA GLU A 46 12.68 -4.81 -26.73
C GLU A 46 11.93 -4.95 -25.40
N ALA A 47 12.58 -5.50 -24.37
CA ALA A 47 12.03 -5.71 -23.03
C ALA A 47 12.30 -4.54 -22.08
N GLU A 48 13.18 -3.60 -22.44
CA GLU A 48 13.61 -2.52 -21.54
C GLU A 48 12.45 -1.61 -21.13
N ALA A 49 11.59 -1.22 -22.08
CA ALA A 49 10.42 -0.39 -21.77
C ALA A 49 9.40 -1.10 -20.85
N GLU A 50 9.19 -2.41 -21.03
CA GLU A 50 8.32 -3.21 -20.15
C GLU A 50 8.95 -3.34 -18.75
N ARG A 51 10.27 -3.55 -18.68
CA ARG A 51 11.04 -3.62 -17.44
C ARG A 51 10.97 -2.31 -16.66
N GLU A 52 11.20 -1.17 -17.29
CA GLU A 52 11.08 0.15 -16.64
C GLU A 52 9.67 0.38 -16.09
N LEU A 53 8.64 0.03 -16.87
CA LEU A 53 7.24 0.18 -16.47
C LEU A 53 6.91 -0.70 -15.25
N LEU A 54 7.35 -1.96 -15.26
CA LEU A 54 7.13 -2.88 -14.14
C LEU A 54 7.93 -2.48 -12.90
N GLN A 55 9.16 -1.98 -13.05
CA GLN A 55 9.93 -1.44 -11.93
C GLN A 55 9.24 -0.24 -11.28
N ARG A 56 8.67 0.66 -12.09
CA ARG A 56 7.89 1.80 -11.57
C ARG A 56 6.64 1.34 -10.84
N ARG A 57 5.91 0.36 -11.40
CA ARG A 57 4.74 -0.25 -10.75
C ARG A 57 5.11 -0.90 -9.42
N LEU A 58 6.17 -1.69 -9.42
CA LEU A 58 6.68 -2.37 -8.23
C LEU A 58 7.04 -1.39 -7.11
N ARG A 59 7.70 -0.28 -7.46
CA ARG A 59 7.98 0.80 -6.50
C ARG A 59 6.70 1.37 -5.89
N ALA A 60 5.71 1.71 -6.72
CA ALA A 60 4.44 2.26 -6.24
C ALA A 60 3.66 1.27 -5.35
N LEU A 61 3.69 -0.03 -5.68
CA LEU A 61 3.05 -1.07 -4.86
C LEU A 61 3.72 -1.21 -3.50
N ARG A 62 5.06 -1.14 -3.45
CA ARG A 62 5.83 -1.17 -2.19
C ARG A 62 5.53 0.05 -1.33
N GLU A 63 5.52 1.24 -1.91
CA GLU A 63 5.15 2.48 -1.21
C GLU A 63 3.72 2.37 -0.62
N ALA A 64 2.74 1.88 -1.40
CA ALA A 64 1.38 1.69 -0.92
C ALA A 64 1.26 0.64 0.21
N ALA A 65 2.06 -0.43 0.16
CA ALA A 65 2.08 -1.45 1.21
C ALA A 65 2.71 -0.91 2.52
N GLU A 66 3.77 -0.11 2.40
CA GLU A 66 4.39 0.59 3.52
C GLU A 66 3.41 1.58 4.16
N ASP A 67 2.68 2.36 3.37
CA ASP A 67 1.70 3.33 3.89
C ASP A 67 0.55 2.66 4.67
N LEU A 68 0.13 1.45 4.27
CA LEU A 68 -0.90 0.69 5.00
C LEU A 68 -0.42 0.17 6.37
N THR A 69 0.88 -0.09 6.51
CA THR A 69 1.48 -0.63 7.76
C THR A 69 2.11 0.45 8.63
N ASN A 70 2.42 1.62 8.06
CA ASN A 70 2.99 2.77 8.76
C ASN A 70 2.13 4.03 8.55
N PRO A 71 1.09 4.25 9.37
CA PRO A 71 0.20 5.40 9.25
C PRO A 71 0.86 6.75 9.60
N THR A 72 2.18 6.80 9.79
CA THR A 72 2.92 8.02 10.15
C THR A 72 3.80 8.58 9.02
N ASN A 73 3.67 8.11 7.78
CA ASN A 73 4.43 8.66 6.65
C ASN A 73 4.03 10.14 6.40
N PRO A 74 4.91 11.13 6.63
CA PRO A 74 4.55 12.56 6.62
C PRO A 74 4.32 13.14 5.20
N THR A 75 4.18 12.31 4.17
CA THR A 75 3.93 12.76 2.79
C THR A 75 2.52 13.35 2.59
N ASP A 76 1.59 13.15 3.53
CA ASP A 76 0.23 13.72 3.51
C ASP A 76 0.09 15.07 4.25
N LEU A 77 1.21 15.72 4.63
CA LEU A 77 1.20 17.07 5.22
C LEU A 77 1.33 18.20 4.18
N THR A 78 1.22 17.89 2.88
CA THR A 78 1.31 18.92 1.85
C THR A 78 -0.07 19.46 1.51
N ASP A 79 -0.30 20.66 2.05
CA ASP A 79 -1.16 21.71 1.48
C ASP A 79 -2.68 21.59 1.72
N HIS A 80 -3.16 22.02 2.89
CA HIS A 80 -4.48 22.68 3.05
C HIS A 80 -4.48 23.76 4.14
N SER A 81 -3.34 24.39 4.43
CA SER A 81 -3.31 25.64 5.23
C SER A 81 -3.57 26.83 4.32
N LYS A 82 -4.86 27.07 4.04
CA LYS A 82 -5.35 28.39 3.64
C LYS A 82 -4.96 29.41 4.71
N ASN A 83 -4.25 30.45 4.32
CA ASN A 83 -4.34 31.76 4.96
C ASN A 83 -4.36 32.85 3.90
#